data_AF-A0A3M1KYQ1-F1
#
_entry.id   AF-A0A3M1KYQ1-F1
#
_cell.length_a   1.000
_cell.length_b   1.000
_cell.length_c   1.000
_cell.angle_alpha   90.00
_cell.angle_beta   90.00
_cell.angle_gamma   90.00
#
_symmetry.space_group_name_H-M   'P 1'
#
loop_
_entity.id
_entity.type
_entity.pdbx_description
1 polymer ?
#
loop_
_entity_poly.entity_id
_entity_poly.type
_entity_poly.pdbx_seq_one_letter_code
_entity_poly.pdbx_strand_id
1 'polypeptide(L)'
;MRRVPRAVSGRPSDRRLAALFDVLRGLRRRARSDRAVRGVSARARPWRRSVRRLFCSVRGVLSVRDSHPRALVARRPAAARLTTPLVPVVSLATGVPIAVALPGGRRYSEGVTVIAHADMDAFFASVEQRDRPELRGRPVAVGHGGKRGVVAAASYEARRYGVHSALPMAMARRRCRELIVVRPRMHHYAEISARIREIFYRYTPIVEPLSLDEAYLDIGGSVGLFGSVEAIVEGIRRDVRSELDLPVSIGVGPGKLVAKIASRKAKPDGSLIVEASRAQEFLAPLPVREIWGVGKTSERVLHDLGIATIGQLAAADPAMLEEKLGRWGPVLHSLARGEDLRTVECDRGRKSYGEENTFPEDAVDPDTIEATVIAHAETVARRLRRDGVRAATVTLKYRPSGPGERFRLVTRSRTLERPTDDGSVISKTAIELWRAEPKHPPLRLVGVQVSGLDGERPVQLGLFGESEEDERRRALNAALDEIVARFGPDAVRRGGG
;
A
#
# COMPACT_ATOMS: atom_id res chain seq x y z
N MET A 1 36.35 -4.27 72.64
CA MET A 1 36.65 -3.03 71.88
C MET A 1 35.62 -2.87 70.75
N ARG A 2 34.83 -1.79 70.82
CA ARG A 2 33.95 -1.16 69.80
C ARG A 2 32.70 -1.88 69.26
N ARG A 3 31.59 -1.11 69.26
CA ARG A 3 30.22 -1.40 68.81
C ARG A 3 29.79 -0.28 67.83
N VAL A 4 29.03 -0.62 66.77
CA VAL A 4 28.08 0.21 65.94
C VAL A 4 28.71 1.18 64.88
N PRO A 5 28.07 1.53 63.71
CA PRO A 5 26.79 1.12 63.08
C PRO A 5 26.82 0.64 61.60
N ARG A 6 25.69 0.06 61.17
CA ARG A 6 25.19 -0.10 59.77
C ARG A 6 24.51 1.19 59.27
N ALA A 7 24.73 1.58 58.00
CA ALA A 7 23.90 2.47 57.16
C ALA A 7 24.06 2.01 55.69
N VAL A 8 23.03 1.52 54.98
CA VAL A 8 21.93 2.16 54.22
C VAL A 8 22.37 3.01 53.01
N SER A 9 22.13 2.47 51.81
CA SER A 9 21.86 3.18 50.54
C SER A 9 21.04 2.21 49.66
N GLY A 10 19.80 2.42 49.21
CA GLY A 10 19.18 3.63 48.69
C GLY A 10 18.90 3.42 47.19
N ARG A 11 17.94 2.55 46.82
CA ARG A 11 17.48 2.38 45.41
C ARG A 11 16.43 3.47 45.08
N PRO A 12 16.49 4.15 43.93
CA PRO A 12 15.37 4.96 43.45
C PRO A 12 14.21 4.04 43.05
N SER A 13 13.03 4.43 43.50
CA SER A 13 11.78 3.69 43.44
C SER A 13 11.21 3.57 42.03
N ASP A 14 11.08 2.33 41.55
CA ASP A 14 10.41 1.93 40.31
C ASP A 14 8.87 1.87 40.48
N ARG A 15 8.29 2.92 41.09
CA ARG A 15 6.88 2.95 41.49
C ARG A 15 5.91 3.27 40.35
N ARG A 16 6.40 3.81 39.22
CA ARG A 16 5.55 4.14 38.05
C ARG A 16 5.32 2.95 37.11
N LEU A 17 6.31 2.06 36.96
CA LEU A 17 6.15 0.85 36.14
C LEU A 17 5.36 -0.25 36.85
N ALA A 18 5.53 -0.41 38.17
CA ALA A 18 4.71 -1.35 38.95
C ALA A 18 3.22 -0.97 38.95
N ALA A 19 2.90 0.32 39.09
CA ALA A 19 1.52 0.81 39.05
C ALA A 19 0.84 0.59 37.69
N LEU A 20 1.59 0.72 36.59
CA LEU A 20 1.08 0.46 35.23
C LEU A 20 0.79 -1.04 35.02
N PHE A 21 1.64 -1.92 35.55
CA PHE A 21 1.44 -3.37 35.48
C PHE A 21 0.25 -3.87 36.31
N ASP A 22 -0.02 -3.26 37.46
CA ASP A 22 -1.17 -3.63 38.30
C ASP A 22 -2.50 -3.12 37.72
N VAL A 23 -2.51 -1.95 37.07
CA VAL A 23 -3.68 -1.45 36.32
C VAL A 23 -4.00 -2.37 35.13
N LEU A 24 -2.99 -2.84 34.40
CA LEU A 24 -3.17 -3.77 33.27
C LEU A 24 -3.60 -5.18 33.72
N ARG A 25 -3.15 -5.64 34.90
CA ARG A 25 -3.64 -6.90 35.51
C ARG A 25 -5.08 -6.77 36.05
N GLY A 26 -5.45 -5.61 36.58
CA GLY A 26 -6.83 -5.33 37.02
C GLY A 26 -7.84 -5.34 35.86
N LEU A 27 -7.46 -4.75 34.71
CA LEU A 27 -8.29 -4.74 33.50
C LEU A 27 -8.47 -6.14 32.89
N ARG A 28 -7.44 -7.01 32.97
CA ARG A 28 -7.54 -8.42 32.55
C ARG A 28 -8.42 -9.28 33.45
N ARG A 29 -8.55 -8.97 34.75
CA ARG A 29 -9.42 -9.72 35.68
C ARG A 29 -10.90 -9.35 35.50
N ARG A 30 -11.23 -8.07 35.28
CA ARG A 30 -12.62 -7.64 34.98
C ARG A 30 -13.14 -8.17 33.63
N ALA A 31 -12.27 -8.30 32.63
CA ALA A 31 -12.67 -8.87 31.33
C ALA A 31 -12.93 -10.39 31.35
N ARG A 32 -12.48 -11.11 32.40
CA ARG A 32 -12.75 -12.55 32.58
C ARG A 32 -13.96 -12.84 33.46
N SER A 33 -14.34 -11.94 34.37
CA SER A 33 -15.53 -12.11 35.21
C SER A 33 -16.86 -11.80 34.50
N ASP A 34 -16.85 -10.93 33.48
CA ASP A 34 -18.06 -10.58 32.70
C ASP A 34 -18.43 -11.61 31.62
N ARG A 35 -17.66 -12.68 31.45
CA ARG A 35 -17.95 -13.78 30.50
C ARG A 35 -18.63 -15.00 31.11
N ALA A 36 -18.83 -15.01 32.42
CA ALA A 36 -19.49 -16.09 33.12
C ALA A 36 -20.61 -15.52 33.98
N VAL A 37 -21.76 -15.20 33.36
CA VAL A 37 -23.12 -15.22 33.92
C VAL A 37 -24.07 -14.55 32.90
N ARG A 38 -25.14 -15.28 32.56
CA ARG A 38 -26.34 -14.94 31.75
C ARG A 38 -26.24 -15.14 30.23
N GLY A 39 -26.92 -16.21 29.79
CA GLY A 39 -27.43 -16.35 28.43
C GLY A 39 -28.69 -15.52 28.17
N VAL A 40 -29.22 -15.73 26.98
CA VAL A 40 -30.39 -15.10 26.32
C VAL A 40 -30.04 -14.00 25.31
N SER A 41 -30.69 -14.12 24.16
CA SER A 41 -30.50 -13.47 22.85
C SER A 41 -30.55 -11.95 22.83
N ALA A 42 -29.65 -11.31 22.07
CA ALA A 42 -29.93 -10.04 21.37
C ALA A 42 -28.87 -9.75 20.28
N ARG A 43 -29.34 -9.14 19.19
CA ARG A 43 -28.63 -8.79 17.94
C ARG A 43 -27.28 -8.08 18.16
N ALA A 44 -26.21 -8.61 17.59
CA ALA A 44 -24.90 -7.98 17.56
C ALA A 44 -24.83 -6.88 16.47
N ARG A 45 -24.64 -5.62 16.88
CA ARG A 45 -24.22 -4.52 15.99
C ARG A 45 -22.68 -4.50 15.91
N PRO A 46 -22.04 -4.26 14.74
CA PRO A 46 -20.58 -4.31 14.66
C PRO A 46 -19.92 -3.11 15.34
N TRP A 47 -18.94 -3.43 16.18
CA TRP A 47 -18.06 -2.56 16.96
C TRP A 47 -17.01 -1.85 16.05
N ARG A 48 -17.46 -1.16 15.01
CA ARG A 48 -16.63 -0.36 14.07
C ARG A 48 -17.17 1.06 14.00
N ARG A 49 -16.96 1.88 15.04
CA ARG A 49 -17.17 3.35 14.97
C ARG A 49 -16.52 4.15 16.11
N SER A 50 -16.06 3.51 17.20
CA SER A 50 -15.62 4.23 18.40
C SER A 50 -14.12 4.57 18.50
N VAL A 51 -13.30 4.23 17.50
CA VAL A 51 -11.85 4.59 17.51
C VAL A 51 -11.53 5.77 16.57
N ARG A 52 -12.53 6.31 15.85
CA ARG A 52 -12.36 7.45 14.91
C ARG A 52 -12.63 8.84 15.51
N ARG A 53 -12.89 8.97 16.81
CA ARG A 53 -13.27 10.26 17.45
C ARG A 53 -12.47 10.69 18.70
N LEU A 54 -11.45 9.94 19.09
CA LEU A 54 -10.42 10.45 20.01
C LEU A 54 -9.16 10.66 19.18
N PHE A 55 -8.50 11.80 19.34
CA PHE A 55 -7.33 12.28 18.57
C PHE A 55 -7.63 13.06 17.29
N CYS A 56 -8.40 14.14 17.44
CA CYS A 56 -8.15 15.41 16.75
C CYS A 56 -8.83 16.53 17.53
N SER A 57 -8.17 17.06 18.57
CA SER A 57 -8.58 18.28 19.24
C SER A 57 -7.39 18.86 20.02
N VAL A 58 -6.61 19.72 19.35
CA VAL A 58 -5.93 20.86 19.97
C VAL A 58 -5.84 21.95 18.91
N ARG A 59 -6.78 22.90 18.92
CA ARG A 59 -6.49 24.32 18.63
C ARG A 59 -7.62 25.15 19.22
N GLY A 60 -7.23 26.06 20.10
CA GLY A 60 -8.10 26.79 21.00
C GLY A 60 -8.96 27.86 20.34
N VAL A 61 -10.15 28.01 20.93
CA VAL A 61 -10.80 29.25 21.36
C VAL A 61 -10.26 30.56 20.77
N LEU A 62 -11.09 31.20 19.95
CA LEU A 62 -11.53 32.59 20.17
C LEU A 62 -12.84 32.81 19.39
N SER A 63 -13.88 33.14 20.13
CA SER A 63 -15.22 33.44 19.62
C SER A 63 -15.29 34.90 19.17
N VAL A 64 -15.98 35.20 18.07
CA VAL A 64 -16.91 36.35 17.98
C VAL A 64 -17.98 36.02 16.94
N ARG A 65 -19.23 36.34 17.27
CA ARG A 65 -20.46 36.18 16.49
C ARG A 65 -20.62 37.24 15.39
N ASP A 66 -21.58 36.94 14.51
CA ASP A 66 -22.50 37.85 13.81
C ASP A 66 -22.22 38.30 12.35
N SER A 67 -23.08 37.75 11.48
CA SER A 67 -24.08 38.48 10.67
C SER A 67 -23.62 39.49 9.60
N HIS A 68 -23.89 39.14 8.34
CA HIS A 68 -24.10 40.05 7.20
C HIS A 68 -25.22 41.08 7.51
N PRO A 69 -25.23 42.31 6.92
CA PRO A 69 -25.47 42.49 5.47
C PRO A 69 -24.90 43.74 4.75
N ARG A 70 -24.85 43.61 3.41
CA ARG A 70 -25.06 44.59 2.30
C ARG A 70 -24.65 46.08 2.41
N ALA A 71 -23.78 46.43 1.44
CA ALA A 71 -23.89 47.50 0.42
C ALA A 71 -23.55 48.98 0.72
N LEU A 72 -22.96 49.59 -0.32
CA LEU A 72 -22.86 51.01 -0.73
C LEU A 72 -21.60 51.84 -0.36
N VAL A 73 -20.77 52.04 -1.41
CA VAL A 73 -20.35 53.32 -2.04
C VAL A 73 -19.48 54.35 -1.26
N ALA A 74 -18.35 54.66 -1.92
CA ALA A 74 -17.64 55.95 -2.08
C ALA A 74 -16.52 56.43 -1.12
N ARG A 75 -15.42 56.82 -1.81
CA ARG A 75 -14.49 57.97 -1.62
C ARG A 75 -13.30 57.87 -0.63
N ARG A 76 -12.09 57.98 -1.22
CA ARG A 76 -10.82 58.54 -0.67
C ARG A 76 -10.92 60.09 -0.48
N PRO A 77 -9.97 60.87 0.12
CA PRO A 77 -8.53 60.61 0.44
C PRO A 77 -7.94 61.27 1.75
N ALA A 78 -6.59 61.16 1.88
CA ALA A 78 -5.58 62.10 2.47
C ALA A 78 -5.31 62.13 4.00
N ALA A 79 -4.10 61.73 4.46
CA ALA A 79 -2.88 62.53 4.82
C ALA A 79 -2.82 62.79 6.36
N ALA A 80 -1.72 62.83 7.11
CA ALA A 80 -0.31 63.19 6.92
C ALA A 80 0.57 62.49 8.01
N ARG A 81 1.75 61.94 7.69
CA ARG A 81 3.14 62.41 7.96
C ARG A 81 3.46 62.94 9.36
N LEU A 82 4.51 62.38 9.98
CA LEU A 82 5.65 63.04 10.69
C LEU A 82 6.74 61.96 10.90
N THR A 83 7.81 61.94 10.09
CA THR A 83 9.19 62.47 10.31
C THR A 83 10.19 61.49 10.95
N THR A 84 11.12 61.04 10.09
CA THR A 84 12.46 60.42 10.34
C THR A 84 13.46 61.43 10.95
N PRO A 85 14.65 60.99 11.41
CA PRO A 85 15.83 60.90 10.51
C PRO A 85 16.75 59.67 10.73
N LEU A 86 17.37 59.25 9.62
CA LEU A 86 18.62 58.47 9.52
C LEU A 86 19.81 59.36 9.97
N VAL A 87 21.03 58.93 10.32
CA VAL A 87 22.18 58.44 9.49
C VAL A 87 23.35 57.98 10.46
N PRO A 88 24.60 57.56 10.09
CA PRO A 88 25.07 56.16 9.90
C PRO A 88 26.50 55.74 10.46
N VAL A 89 26.92 54.47 10.19
CA VAL A 89 28.28 53.79 10.11
C VAL A 89 29.10 53.69 11.44
N VAL A 90 29.71 52.57 11.90
CA VAL A 90 30.82 51.73 11.35
C VAL A 90 30.94 50.34 12.07
N SER A 91 31.29 49.32 11.28
CA SER A 91 31.92 47.99 11.52
C SER A 91 32.52 47.59 12.89
N LEU A 92 32.20 46.38 13.39
CA LEU A 92 33.12 45.21 13.54
C LEU A 92 32.51 44.05 14.35
N ALA A 93 32.73 42.82 13.84
CA ALA A 93 33.03 41.57 14.56
C ALA A 93 32.02 40.91 15.55
N THR A 94 31.77 39.63 15.25
CA THR A 94 31.62 38.46 16.15
C THR A 94 30.46 38.42 17.16
N GLY A 95 29.55 37.45 16.95
CA GLY A 95 28.54 37.03 17.92
C GLY A 95 28.16 35.56 17.72
N VAL A 96 28.98 34.67 18.26
CA VAL A 96 28.80 33.21 18.34
C VAL A 96 27.58 32.88 19.23
N PRO A 97 26.65 31.99 18.81
CA PRO A 97 25.75 31.37 19.77
C PRO A 97 26.48 30.23 20.49
N ILE A 98 26.56 30.36 21.82
CA ILE A 98 27.21 29.43 22.75
C ILE A 98 26.55 28.05 22.64
N ALA A 99 27.39 27.05 22.34
CA ALA A 99 27.05 25.64 22.33
C ALA A 99 26.86 25.10 23.76
N VAL A 100 25.76 24.38 23.99
CA VAL A 100 25.67 23.39 25.07
C VAL A 100 25.76 22.02 24.43
N ALA A 101 26.94 21.41 24.53
CA ALA A 101 27.23 20.06 24.09
C ALA A 101 26.73 19.04 25.12
N LEU A 102 25.94 18.06 24.66
CA LEU A 102 25.83 16.75 25.30
C LEU A 102 26.37 15.72 24.30
N PRO A 103 27.24 14.78 24.71
CA PRO A 103 27.92 13.88 23.79
C PRO A 103 27.02 12.72 23.36
N GLY A 104 27.07 12.38 22.07
CA GLY A 104 26.66 11.08 21.56
C GLY A 104 25.19 10.94 21.17
N GLY A 105 24.81 11.52 20.03
CA GLY A 105 23.56 11.21 19.36
C GLY A 105 23.42 12.07 18.10
N ARG A 106 23.44 11.45 16.91
CA ARG A 106 23.18 12.15 15.65
C ARG A 106 21.80 12.84 15.76
N ARG A 107 21.80 14.17 15.90
CA ARG A 107 20.57 14.96 15.83
C ARG A 107 20.15 15.01 14.36
N TYR A 108 19.13 14.23 14.01
CA TYR A 108 18.35 14.54 12.81
C TYR A 108 17.63 15.86 13.10
N SER A 109 18.08 16.94 12.46
CA SER A 109 17.52 18.29 12.59
C SER A 109 16.05 18.32 12.15
N GLU A 110 15.26 19.17 12.81
CA GLU A 110 13.88 19.51 12.44
C GLU A 110 13.77 19.68 10.91
N GLY A 111 12.97 18.82 10.25
CA GLY A 111 12.69 18.88 8.82
C GLY A 111 13.20 17.71 7.96
N VAL A 112 13.99 16.77 8.50
CA VAL A 112 14.44 15.60 7.72
C VAL A 112 13.36 14.52 7.71
N THR A 113 12.82 14.22 6.53
CA THR A 113 11.89 13.10 6.34
C THR A 113 12.65 11.78 6.45
N VAL A 114 12.26 10.92 7.40
CA VAL A 114 12.89 9.60 7.60
C VAL A 114 11.88 8.52 7.24
N ILE A 115 12.05 7.93 6.06
CA ILE A 115 11.15 6.90 5.54
C ILE A 115 11.81 5.53 5.71
N ALA A 116 11.08 4.60 6.32
CA ALA A 116 11.39 3.19 6.27
C ALA A 116 10.53 2.50 5.21
N HIS A 117 11.13 1.61 4.42
CA HIS A 117 10.43 0.65 3.57
C HIS A 117 10.64 -0.74 4.15
N ALA A 118 9.57 -1.34 4.66
CA ALA A 118 9.57 -2.70 5.16
C ALA A 118 9.04 -3.64 4.07
N ASP A 119 9.78 -4.70 3.78
CA ASP A 119 9.48 -5.66 2.72
C ASP A 119 9.70 -7.09 3.23
N MET A 120 8.64 -7.89 3.26
CA MET A 120 8.69 -9.27 3.74
C MET A 120 9.47 -10.16 2.76
N ASP A 121 10.37 -10.96 3.31
CA ASP A 121 11.25 -11.76 2.49
C ASP A 121 10.57 -13.00 1.95
N ALA A 122 10.59 -13.14 0.62
CA ALA A 122 9.96 -14.23 -0.12
C ALA A 122 8.53 -14.54 0.39
N PHE A 123 7.75 -13.50 0.70
CA PHE A 123 6.59 -13.55 1.59
C PHE A 123 5.73 -14.82 1.50
N PHE A 124 5.13 -15.10 0.34
CA PHE A 124 4.25 -16.27 0.23
C PHE A 124 5.00 -17.59 0.46
N ALA A 125 6.23 -17.73 -0.05
CA ALA A 125 7.03 -18.94 0.17
C ALA A 125 7.42 -19.08 1.65
N SER A 126 7.80 -17.99 2.31
CA SER A 126 8.13 -17.98 3.74
C SER A 126 6.91 -18.34 4.61
N VAL A 127 5.72 -17.86 4.26
CA VAL A 127 4.47 -18.28 4.92
C VAL A 127 4.22 -19.77 4.75
N GLU A 128 4.38 -20.30 3.55
CA GLU A 128 4.19 -21.75 3.31
C GLU A 128 5.25 -22.58 4.08
N GLN A 129 6.52 -22.17 4.09
CA GLN A 129 7.58 -22.86 4.84
C GLN A 129 7.41 -22.75 6.36
N ARG A 130 6.85 -21.64 6.85
CA ARG A 130 6.51 -21.48 8.27
C ARG A 130 5.42 -22.47 8.67
N ASP A 131 4.32 -22.49 7.92
CA ASP A 131 3.13 -23.29 8.23
C ASP A 131 3.31 -24.78 7.94
N ARG A 132 4.23 -25.13 7.04
CA ARG A 132 4.55 -26.50 6.63
C ARG A 132 6.04 -26.77 6.83
N PRO A 133 6.45 -27.22 8.02
CA PRO A 133 7.87 -27.41 8.36
C PRO A 133 8.63 -28.31 7.37
N GLU A 134 7.96 -29.26 6.73
CA GLU A 134 8.51 -30.15 5.70
C GLU A 134 8.98 -29.44 4.41
N LEU A 135 8.62 -28.16 4.24
CA LEU A 135 9.04 -27.31 3.13
C LEU A 135 10.28 -26.46 3.44
N ARG A 136 10.69 -26.36 4.71
CA ARG A 136 11.84 -25.56 5.13
C ARG A 136 13.13 -26.11 4.53
N GLY A 137 14.00 -25.23 4.03
CA GLY A 137 15.25 -25.63 3.39
C GLY A 137 15.10 -26.22 1.98
N ARG A 138 13.87 -26.32 1.45
CA ARG A 138 13.58 -26.90 0.13
C ARG A 138 13.24 -25.79 -0.88
N PRO A 139 13.54 -25.99 -2.18
CA PRO A 139 13.19 -25.04 -3.22
C PRO A 139 11.67 -25.04 -3.45
N VAL A 140 11.00 -24.04 -2.88
CA VAL A 140 9.55 -23.80 -3.01
C VAL A 140 9.27 -22.64 -3.96
N ALA A 141 8.30 -22.83 -4.85
CA ALA A 141 7.65 -21.77 -5.62
C ALA A 141 6.14 -21.77 -5.32
N VAL A 142 5.60 -20.60 -4.98
CA VAL A 142 4.16 -20.39 -4.85
C VAL A 142 3.61 -19.93 -6.20
N GLY A 143 2.60 -20.61 -6.72
CA GLY A 143 1.99 -20.27 -8.01
C GLY A 143 1.13 -21.39 -8.55
N HIS A 144 0.45 -21.13 -9.66
CA HIS A 144 -0.32 -22.17 -10.32
C HIS A 144 0.62 -23.10 -11.12
N GLY A 145 0.49 -24.42 -10.93
CA GLY A 145 1.38 -25.41 -11.54
C GLY A 145 1.12 -25.71 -13.02
N GLY A 146 0.02 -25.22 -13.58
CA GLY A 146 -0.40 -25.50 -14.97
C GLY A 146 0.51 -24.88 -16.04
N LYS A 147 0.27 -25.27 -17.31
CA LYS A 147 1.10 -24.91 -18.48
C LYS A 147 1.37 -23.40 -18.61
N ARG A 148 0.39 -22.56 -18.25
CA ARG A 148 0.43 -21.08 -18.35
C ARG A 148 0.63 -20.39 -16.99
N GLY A 149 0.92 -21.15 -15.94
CA GLY A 149 1.17 -20.60 -14.62
C GLY A 149 2.46 -19.79 -14.56
N VAL A 150 2.51 -18.86 -13.63
CA VAL A 150 3.71 -18.07 -13.30
C VAL A 150 4.02 -18.22 -11.82
N VAL A 151 5.30 -18.05 -11.48
CA VAL A 151 5.75 -18.00 -10.09
C VAL A 151 5.28 -16.68 -9.47
N ALA A 152 4.47 -16.75 -8.42
CA ALA A 152 4.05 -15.59 -7.64
C ALA A 152 5.16 -15.20 -6.64
N ALA A 153 5.70 -16.19 -5.93
CA ALA A 153 6.84 -16.02 -5.03
C ALA A 153 7.75 -17.26 -5.09
N ALA A 154 9.05 -17.06 -4.85
CA ALA A 154 10.04 -18.12 -4.76
C ALA A 154 10.85 -17.97 -3.49
N SER A 155 11.03 -19.09 -2.77
CA SER A 155 11.95 -19.25 -1.64
C SER A 155 13.40 -18.92 -2.05
N TYR A 156 14.26 -18.63 -1.08
CA TYR A 156 15.67 -18.32 -1.37
C TYR A 156 16.42 -19.52 -1.95
N GLU A 157 16.05 -20.72 -1.53
CA GLU A 157 16.53 -22.00 -2.05
C GLU A 157 16.20 -22.14 -3.54
N ALA A 158 14.98 -21.80 -3.94
CA ALA A 158 14.59 -21.80 -5.35
C ALA A 158 15.29 -20.68 -6.15
N ARG A 159 15.52 -19.50 -5.55
CA ARG A 159 16.19 -18.36 -6.20
C ARG A 159 17.63 -18.66 -6.61
N ARG A 160 18.33 -19.57 -5.92
CA ARG A 160 19.68 -20.05 -6.31
C ARG A 160 19.69 -20.69 -7.71
N TYR A 161 18.59 -21.28 -8.13
CA TYR A 161 18.40 -21.84 -9.47
C TYR A 161 17.87 -20.81 -10.48
N GLY A 162 17.87 -19.53 -10.14
CA GLY A 162 17.27 -18.47 -10.95
C GLY A 162 15.75 -18.53 -11.01
N VAL A 163 15.07 -19.19 -10.06
CA VAL A 163 13.60 -19.13 -9.96
C VAL A 163 13.22 -17.84 -9.24
N HIS A 164 12.47 -16.96 -9.91
CA HIS A 164 12.03 -15.68 -9.35
C HIS A 164 10.56 -15.40 -9.72
N SER A 165 9.96 -14.42 -9.05
CA SER A 165 8.60 -13.97 -9.36
C SER A 165 8.46 -13.58 -10.84
N ALA A 166 7.26 -13.76 -11.38
CA ALA A 166 6.89 -13.60 -12.78
C ALA A 166 7.58 -14.55 -13.78
N LEU A 167 8.45 -15.47 -13.33
CA LEU A 167 9.00 -16.51 -14.20
C LEU A 167 7.89 -17.51 -14.60
N PRO A 168 7.77 -17.92 -15.88
CA PRO A 168 6.85 -18.98 -16.27
C PRO A 168 7.13 -20.27 -15.49
N MET A 169 6.08 -20.92 -14.97
CA MET A 169 6.21 -22.10 -14.12
C MET A 169 6.92 -23.26 -14.83
N ALA A 170 6.67 -23.41 -16.14
CA ALA A 170 7.38 -24.39 -16.96
C ALA A 170 8.91 -24.12 -17.02
N MET A 171 9.33 -22.86 -17.06
CA MET A 171 10.75 -22.51 -16.97
C MET A 171 11.31 -22.75 -15.58
N ALA A 172 10.54 -22.42 -14.53
CA ALA A 172 10.95 -22.66 -13.14
C ALA A 172 11.25 -24.15 -12.89
N ARG A 173 10.36 -25.05 -13.33
CA ARG A 173 10.57 -26.52 -13.23
C ARG A 173 11.74 -27.03 -14.06
N ARG A 174 12.03 -26.41 -15.20
CA ARG A 174 13.23 -26.73 -16.00
C ARG A 174 14.52 -26.30 -15.30
N ARG A 175 14.51 -25.13 -14.65
CA ARG A 175 15.66 -24.59 -13.90
C ARG A 175 15.94 -25.36 -12.62
N CYS A 176 14.90 -25.86 -11.95
CA CYS A 176 15.03 -26.61 -10.70
C CYS A 176 14.12 -27.86 -10.77
N ARG A 177 14.73 -29.03 -10.99
CA ARG A 177 13.98 -30.30 -11.15
C ARG A 177 13.27 -30.74 -9.86
N GLU A 178 13.85 -30.41 -8.71
CA GLU A 178 13.32 -30.68 -7.37
C GLU A 178 12.31 -29.62 -6.88
N LEU A 179 11.93 -28.65 -7.73
CA LEU A 179 11.07 -27.53 -7.35
C LEU A 179 9.69 -28.00 -6.88
N ILE A 180 9.36 -27.62 -5.65
CA ILE A 180 8.04 -27.85 -5.05
C ILE A 180 7.14 -26.68 -5.41
N VAL A 181 6.03 -26.97 -6.08
CA VAL A 181 5.05 -25.95 -6.45
C VAL A 181 3.86 -26.01 -5.48
N VAL A 182 3.63 -24.91 -4.77
CA VAL A 182 2.54 -24.77 -3.80
C VAL A 182 1.46 -23.85 -4.38
N ARG A 183 0.19 -24.26 -4.28
CA ARG A 183 -0.94 -23.42 -4.70
C ARG A 183 -1.07 -22.21 -3.75
N PRO A 184 -1.27 -20.98 -4.27
CA PRO A 184 -1.42 -19.79 -3.43
C PRO A 184 -2.63 -19.85 -2.51
N ARG A 185 -2.45 -19.48 -1.23
CA ARG A 185 -3.52 -19.28 -0.24
C ARG A 185 -3.76 -17.80 0.02
N MET A 186 -4.27 -17.07 -0.99
CA MET A 186 -4.32 -15.60 -0.98
C MET A 186 -5.05 -14.99 0.23
N HIS A 187 -6.13 -15.62 0.71
CA HIS A 187 -6.85 -15.16 1.91
C HIS A 187 -5.95 -15.20 3.16
N HIS A 188 -5.24 -16.31 3.34
CA HIS A 188 -4.30 -16.50 4.44
C HIS A 188 -3.14 -15.50 4.40
N TYR A 189 -2.62 -15.21 3.21
CA TYR A 189 -1.57 -14.19 3.03
C TYR A 189 -2.08 -12.79 3.40
N ALA A 190 -3.34 -12.48 3.07
CA ALA A 190 -3.97 -11.21 3.42
C ALA A 190 -4.20 -11.07 4.94
N GLU A 191 -4.57 -12.14 5.64
CA GLU A 191 -4.68 -12.15 7.10
C GLU A 191 -3.34 -11.87 7.78
N ILE A 192 -2.28 -12.53 7.33
CA ILE A 192 -0.92 -12.32 7.85
C ILE A 192 -0.45 -10.89 7.56
N SER A 193 -0.69 -10.40 6.34
CA SER A 193 -0.40 -9.02 5.94
C SER A 193 -1.10 -8.00 6.85
N ALA A 194 -2.36 -8.26 7.25
CA ALA A 194 -3.06 -7.41 8.21
C ALA A 194 -2.37 -7.41 9.58
N ARG A 195 -1.93 -8.56 10.08
CA ARG A 195 -1.18 -8.65 11.34
C ARG A 195 0.17 -7.93 11.28
N ILE A 196 0.87 -8.00 10.14
CA ILE A 196 2.11 -7.24 9.92
C ILE A 196 1.85 -5.73 10.00
N ARG A 197 0.78 -5.25 9.36
CA ARG A 197 0.39 -3.84 9.46
C ARG A 197 0.07 -3.40 10.89
N GLU A 198 -0.61 -4.24 11.67
CA GLU A 198 -0.85 -3.95 13.09
C GLU A 198 0.45 -3.80 13.88
N ILE A 199 1.53 -4.51 13.51
CA ILE A 199 2.86 -4.30 14.12
C ILE A 199 3.42 -2.94 13.68
N PHE A 200 3.34 -2.60 12.39
CA PHE A 200 3.82 -1.31 11.88
C PHE A 200 3.15 -0.11 12.58
N TYR A 201 1.84 -0.20 12.83
CA TYR A 201 1.08 0.85 13.52
C TYR A 201 1.51 1.10 14.97
N ARG A 202 2.28 0.20 15.60
CA ARG A 202 2.86 0.41 16.93
C ARG A 202 4.03 1.38 16.89
N TYR A 203 4.70 1.52 15.74
CA TYR A 203 5.87 2.36 15.57
C TYR A 203 5.53 3.70 14.94
N THR A 204 4.55 3.76 14.04
CA THR A 204 4.06 5.02 13.47
C THR A 204 2.62 4.87 12.97
N PRO A 205 1.76 5.89 13.11
CA PRO A 205 0.45 5.89 12.46
C PRO A 205 0.54 6.14 10.94
N ILE A 206 1.70 6.59 10.44
CA ILE A 206 1.90 6.99 9.04
C ILE A 206 2.45 5.81 8.25
N VAL A 207 1.55 4.96 7.76
CA VAL A 207 1.87 3.72 7.02
C VAL A 207 1.14 3.71 5.69
N GLU A 208 1.87 3.57 4.59
CA GLU A 208 1.35 3.37 3.23
C GLU A 208 1.63 1.94 2.78
N PRO A 209 0.62 1.05 2.73
CA PRO A 209 0.76 -0.27 2.12
C PRO A 209 0.90 -0.13 0.59
N LEU A 210 1.87 -0.82 -0.02
CA LEU A 210 1.95 -0.93 -1.49
C LEU A 210 1.42 -2.27 -1.99
N SER A 211 1.70 -3.34 -1.23
CA SER A 211 1.27 -4.71 -1.53
C SER A 211 0.90 -5.45 -0.23
N LEU A 212 0.69 -6.76 -0.29
CA LEU A 212 0.49 -7.57 0.91
C LEU A 212 1.77 -7.67 1.76
N ASP A 213 2.93 -7.58 1.15
CA ASP A 213 4.24 -7.82 1.75
C ASP A 213 5.10 -6.57 1.94
N GLU A 214 4.69 -5.40 1.44
CA GLU A 214 5.53 -4.21 1.52
C GLU A 214 4.74 -2.95 1.93
N ALA A 215 5.38 -2.08 2.72
CA ALA A 215 4.83 -0.80 3.15
C ALA A 215 5.93 0.26 3.33
N TYR A 216 5.58 1.52 3.09
CA TYR A 216 6.34 2.66 3.60
C TYR A 216 5.82 3.09 4.96
N LEU A 217 6.74 3.47 5.83
CA LEU A 217 6.48 4.00 7.16
C LEU A 217 7.22 5.34 7.27
N ASP A 218 6.52 6.42 7.61
CA ASP A 218 7.19 7.65 8.05
C ASP A 218 7.46 7.52 9.55
N ILE A 219 8.74 7.37 9.88
CA ILE A 219 9.20 7.14 11.27
C ILE A 219 9.85 8.39 11.86
N GLY A 220 9.94 9.50 11.11
CA GLY A 220 10.64 10.70 11.55
C GLY A 220 10.08 11.26 12.86
N GLY A 221 8.75 11.32 12.97
CA GLY A 221 8.07 11.73 14.20
C GLY A 221 8.15 10.73 15.35
N SER A 222 8.55 9.48 15.09
CA SER A 222 8.65 8.44 16.13
C SER A 222 10.03 8.31 16.75
N VAL A 223 11.08 8.86 16.13
CA VAL A 223 12.47 8.68 16.58
C VAL A 223 12.65 9.06 18.06
N GLY A 224 12.07 10.19 18.49
CA GLY A 224 12.16 10.65 19.88
C GLY A 224 11.51 9.70 20.91
N LEU A 225 10.49 8.94 20.51
CA LEU A 225 9.79 7.99 21.39
C LEU A 225 10.56 6.67 21.55
N PHE A 226 11.25 6.24 20.50
CA PHE A 226 11.94 4.95 20.45
C PHE A 226 13.47 5.07 20.59
N GLY A 227 13.98 6.30 20.72
CA GLY A 227 15.39 6.61 20.97
C GLY A 227 16.22 6.81 19.69
N SER A 228 16.10 5.91 18.71
CA SER A 228 16.83 6.02 17.44
C SER A 228 16.09 5.34 16.28
N VAL A 229 16.55 5.62 15.05
CA VAL A 229 16.07 4.95 13.83
C VAL A 229 16.36 3.44 13.89
N GLU A 230 17.56 3.07 14.31
CA GLU A 230 17.99 1.68 14.50
C GLU A 230 17.09 0.95 15.49
N ALA A 231 16.73 1.60 16.60
CA ALA A 231 15.85 1.01 17.60
C ALA A 231 14.44 0.73 17.06
N ILE A 232 13.90 1.61 16.21
CA ILE A 232 12.62 1.40 15.52
C ILE A 232 12.73 0.21 14.56
N VAL A 233 13.76 0.20 13.71
CA VAL A 233 13.98 -0.82 12.69
C VAL A 233 14.14 -2.21 13.32
N GLU A 234 15.05 -2.35 14.29
CA GLU A 234 15.26 -3.61 15.00
C GLU A 234 14.06 -3.97 15.89
N GLY A 235 13.30 -2.98 16.35
CA GLY A 235 11.98 -3.14 16.94
C GLY A 235 11.04 -3.91 16.02
N ILE A 236 10.74 -3.33 14.85
CA ILE A 236 9.82 -3.91 13.87
C ILE A 236 10.26 -5.32 13.49
N ARG A 237 11.55 -5.52 13.20
CA ARG A 237 12.10 -6.83 12.80
C ARG A 237 11.89 -7.88 13.90
N ARG A 238 12.18 -7.54 15.15
CA ARG A 238 12.00 -8.43 16.31
C ARG A 238 10.53 -8.78 16.53
N ASP A 239 9.65 -7.80 16.48
CA ASP A 239 8.21 -7.99 16.74
C ASP A 239 7.57 -8.84 15.63
N VAL A 240 7.91 -8.58 14.36
CA VAL A 240 7.50 -9.43 13.22
C VAL A 240 8.03 -10.86 13.39
N ARG A 241 9.32 -11.02 13.74
CA ARG A 241 9.91 -12.34 13.95
C ARG A 241 9.24 -13.11 15.08
N SER A 242 9.05 -12.47 16.24
CA SER A 242 8.54 -13.14 17.44
C SER A 242 7.05 -13.47 17.35
N GLU A 243 6.23 -12.63 16.70
CA GLU A 243 4.78 -12.83 16.63
C GLU A 243 4.32 -13.64 15.42
N LEU A 244 5.11 -13.63 14.34
CA LEU A 244 4.71 -14.21 13.06
C LEU A 244 5.68 -15.26 12.52
N ASP A 245 6.87 -15.44 13.12
CA ASP A 245 7.94 -16.32 12.65
C ASP A 245 8.24 -16.09 11.15
N LEU A 246 8.36 -14.81 10.77
CA LEU A 246 8.65 -14.40 9.39
C LEU A 246 9.83 -13.40 9.34
N PRO A 247 10.66 -13.48 8.29
CA PRO A 247 11.70 -12.50 8.00
C PRO A 247 11.13 -11.23 7.35
N VAL A 248 11.68 -10.07 7.73
CA VAL A 248 11.39 -8.78 7.10
C VAL A 248 12.70 -8.01 6.92
N SER A 249 12.91 -7.49 5.71
CA SER A 249 14.02 -6.59 5.40
C SER A 249 13.54 -5.15 5.39
N ILE A 250 14.33 -4.26 5.99
CA ILE A 250 13.94 -2.86 6.17
C ILE A 250 15.04 -1.93 5.65
N GLY A 251 14.68 -1.06 4.71
CA GLY A 251 15.54 0.01 4.23
C GLY A 251 15.07 1.35 4.77
N VAL A 252 16.00 2.22 5.17
CA VAL A 252 15.69 3.58 5.63
C VAL A 252 16.45 4.59 4.78
N GLY A 253 15.79 5.70 4.42
CA GLY A 253 16.45 6.79 3.68
C GLY A 253 15.66 8.09 3.66
N PRO A 254 16.24 9.16 3.07
CA PRO A 254 15.57 10.45 2.87
C PRO A 254 14.55 10.36 1.72
N GLY A 255 13.40 9.78 2.01
CA GLY A 255 12.32 9.59 1.04
C GLY A 255 12.20 8.17 0.51
N LYS A 256 11.15 7.95 -0.28
CA LYS A 256 10.66 6.62 -0.66
C LYS A 256 11.63 5.84 -1.55
N LEU A 257 12.24 6.49 -2.55
CA LEU A 257 13.15 5.83 -3.49
C LEU A 257 14.35 5.20 -2.76
N VAL A 258 15.04 5.99 -1.94
CA VAL A 258 16.23 5.52 -1.21
C VAL A 258 15.85 4.42 -0.24
N ALA A 259 14.77 4.59 0.53
CA ALA A 259 14.28 3.57 1.45
C ALA A 259 13.98 2.24 0.73
N LYS A 260 13.30 2.28 -0.43
CA LYS A 260 12.97 1.09 -1.20
C LYS A 260 14.23 0.37 -1.72
N ILE A 261 15.17 1.10 -2.32
CA ILE A 261 16.43 0.52 -2.81
C ILE A 261 17.25 -0.05 -1.65
N ALA A 262 17.33 0.67 -0.53
CA ALA A 262 18.03 0.20 0.67
C ALA A 262 17.44 -1.12 1.18
N SER A 263 16.12 -1.25 1.21
CA SER A 263 15.46 -2.48 1.68
C SER A 263 15.78 -3.68 0.81
N ARG A 264 15.87 -3.48 -0.53
CA ARG A 264 16.24 -4.52 -1.48
C ARG A 264 17.68 -4.98 -1.26
N LYS A 265 18.60 -4.04 -1.06
CA LYS A 265 20.02 -4.34 -0.76
C LYS A 265 20.20 -4.99 0.61
N ALA A 266 19.28 -4.75 1.55
CA ALA A 266 19.28 -5.37 2.86
C ALA A 266 18.74 -6.80 2.88
N LYS A 267 18.26 -7.35 1.75
CA LYS A 267 17.75 -8.72 1.69
C LYS A 267 18.90 -9.75 1.62
N PRO A 268 18.74 -10.93 2.24
CA PRO A 268 17.65 -11.35 3.13
C PRO A 268 17.85 -10.94 4.60
N ASP A 269 16.74 -10.81 5.31
CA ASP A 269 16.60 -10.69 6.77
C ASP A 269 17.59 -9.72 7.36
N GLY A 270 17.57 -8.50 6.83
CA GLY A 270 18.55 -7.47 7.13
C GLY A 270 17.96 -6.07 7.10
N SER A 271 18.73 -5.12 7.59
CA SER A 271 18.38 -3.70 7.55
C SER A 271 19.51 -2.88 6.94
N LEU A 272 19.15 -1.77 6.26
CA LEU A 272 20.11 -0.81 5.74
C LEU A 272 19.58 0.61 5.91
N ILE A 273 20.34 1.44 6.61
CA ILE A 273 20.02 2.85 6.85
C ILE A 273 20.95 3.70 5.99
N VAL A 274 20.37 4.53 5.13
CA VAL A 274 21.09 5.48 4.27
C VAL A 274 20.81 6.89 4.79
N GLU A 275 21.85 7.54 5.30
CA GLU A 275 21.75 8.92 5.77
C GLU A 275 21.50 9.90 4.62
N ALA A 276 20.82 11.01 4.90
CA ALA A 276 20.47 12.01 3.90
C ALA A 276 21.70 12.55 3.14
N SER A 277 22.78 12.80 3.87
CA SER A 277 24.07 13.26 3.32
C SER A 277 24.74 12.25 2.38
N ARG A 278 24.40 10.96 2.48
CA ARG A 278 25.00 9.88 1.68
C ARG A 278 24.07 9.33 0.61
N ALA A 279 22.87 9.87 0.47
CA ALA A 279 21.88 9.34 -0.46
C ALA A 279 22.36 9.38 -1.92
N GLN A 280 22.94 10.51 -2.35
CA GLN A 280 23.44 10.63 -3.72
C GLN A 280 24.63 9.68 -3.98
N GLU A 281 25.57 9.57 -3.04
CA GLU A 281 26.70 8.63 -3.10
C GLU A 281 26.20 7.18 -3.22
N PHE A 282 25.20 6.81 -2.40
CA PHE A 282 24.59 5.49 -2.39
C PHE A 282 23.88 5.15 -3.71
N LEU A 283 23.20 6.14 -4.31
CA LEU A 283 22.46 5.97 -5.55
C LEU A 283 23.36 5.95 -6.79
N ALA A 284 24.39 6.81 -6.83
CA ALA A 284 25.21 7.07 -8.01
C ALA A 284 25.70 5.84 -8.79
N PRO A 285 26.23 4.77 -8.16
CA PRO A 285 26.77 3.62 -8.88
C PRO A 285 25.69 2.66 -9.42
N LEU A 286 24.42 2.84 -9.03
CA LEU A 286 23.36 1.92 -9.40
C LEU A 286 22.92 2.13 -10.86
N PRO A 287 22.49 1.08 -11.57
CA PRO A 287 21.91 1.25 -12.90
C PRO A 287 20.60 2.04 -12.79
N VAL A 288 20.27 2.82 -13.82
CA VAL A 288 19.02 3.62 -13.86
C VAL A 288 17.76 2.76 -13.67
N ARG A 289 17.86 1.46 -13.98
CA ARG A 289 16.80 0.47 -13.78
C ARG A 289 16.43 0.23 -12.30
N GLU A 290 17.27 0.61 -11.36
CA GLU A 290 16.93 0.55 -9.93
C GLU A 290 15.90 1.62 -9.54
N ILE A 291 15.74 2.70 -10.33
CA ILE A 291 14.74 3.73 -10.06
C ILE A 291 13.34 3.17 -10.31
N TRP A 292 12.50 3.20 -9.27
CA TRP A 292 11.10 2.80 -9.40
C TRP A 292 10.36 3.72 -10.38
N GLY A 293 9.86 3.13 -11.47
CA GLY A 293 9.25 3.85 -12.60
C GLY A 293 10.02 3.69 -13.91
N VAL A 294 11.32 3.35 -13.85
CA VAL A 294 12.15 3.08 -15.03
C VAL A 294 11.92 1.63 -15.48
N GLY A 295 11.07 1.45 -16.48
CA GLY A 295 10.85 0.18 -17.17
C GLY A 295 11.85 -0.05 -18.30
N LYS A 296 11.73 -1.19 -19.02
CA LYS A 296 12.66 -1.57 -20.12
C LYS A 296 12.70 -0.51 -21.22
N THR A 297 11.56 0.13 -21.48
CA THR A 297 11.43 1.17 -22.50
C THR A 297 12.20 2.43 -22.11
N SER A 298 11.97 2.96 -20.90
CA SER A 298 12.65 4.16 -20.41
C SER A 298 14.14 3.93 -20.19
N GLU A 299 14.52 2.74 -19.70
CA GLU A 299 15.92 2.32 -19.58
C GLU A 299 16.64 2.36 -20.93
N ARG A 300 16.02 1.84 -21.99
CA ARG A 300 16.59 1.91 -23.34
C ARG A 300 16.77 3.35 -23.81
N VAL A 301 15.76 4.21 -23.63
CA VAL A 301 15.86 5.64 -24.00
C VAL A 301 17.03 6.31 -23.26
N LEU A 302 17.22 6.03 -21.96
CA LEU A 302 18.34 6.55 -21.19
C LEU A 302 19.68 6.01 -21.69
N HIS A 303 19.76 4.72 -22.00
CA HIS A 303 20.97 4.12 -22.57
C HIS A 303 21.33 4.71 -23.93
N ASP A 304 20.35 4.98 -24.79
CA ASP A 304 20.54 5.64 -26.09
C ASP A 304 21.10 7.06 -25.93
N LEU A 305 20.91 7.69 -24.76
CA LEU A 305 21.48 8.99 -24.37
C LEU A 305 22.84 8.86 -23.64
N GLY A 306 23.39 7.65 -23.53
CA GLY A 306 24.65 7.39 -22.82
C GLY A 306 24.51 7.35 -21.29
N ILE A 307 23.28 7.28 -20.76
CA ILE A 307 22.98 7.31 -19.33
C ILE A 307 22.64 5.90 -18.85
N ALA A 308 23.61 5.20 -18.27
CA ALA A 308 23.45 3.85 -17.72
C ALA A 308 23.25 3.84 -16.19
N THR A 309 23.83 4.82 -15.46
CA THR A 309 23.78 4.87 -14.01
C THR A 309 22.95 6.03 -13.47
N ILE A 310 22.48 5.91 -12.23
CA ILE A 310 21.76 6.98 -11.54
C ILE A 310 22.66 8.21 -11.37
N GLY A 311 23.97 8.02 -11.16
CA GLY A 311 24.92 9.13 -11.06
C GLY A 311 25.04 9.92 -12.37
N GLN A 312 25.06 9.23 -13.51
CA GLN A 312 25.01 9.88 -14.83
C GLN A 312 23.69 10.61 -15.04
N LEU A 313 22.57 10.01 -14.63
CA LEU A 313 21.25 10.65 -14.73
C LEU A 313 21.16 11.92 -13.87
N ALA A 314 21.77 11.92 -12.68
CA ALA A 314 21.81 13.06 -11.77
C ALA A 314 22.69 14.23 -12.27
N ALA A 315 23.60 13.95 -13.21
CA ALA A 315 24.49 14.93 -13.83
C ALA A 315 24.03 15.35 -15.24
N ALA A 316 22.97 14.74 -15.77
CA ALA A 316 22.46 15.02 -17.10
C ALA A 316 21.73 16.36 -17.16
N ASP A 317 21.69 16.96 -18.35
CA ASP A 317 20.95 18.21 -18.59
C ASP A 317 19.43 18.00 -18.40
N PRO A 318 18.78 18.71 -17.46
CA PRO A 318 17.34 18.61 -17.24
C PRO A 318 16.50 18.92 -18.48
N ALA A 319 16.94 19.85 -19.34
CA ALA A 319 16.19 20.23 -20.54
C ALA A 319 16.15 19.08 -21.55
N MET A 320 17.29 18.40 -21.75
CA MET A 320 17.37 17.21 -22.59
C MET A 320 16.53 16.06 -22.03
N LEU A 321 16.53 15.86 -20.71
CA LEU A 321 15.69 14.83 -20.08
C LEU A 321 14.20 15.12 -20.26
N GLU A 322 13.77 16.37 -20.14
CA GLU A 322 12.39 16.78 -20.40
C GLU A 322 12.01 16.59 -21.87
N GLU A 323 12.88 16.94 -22.82
CA GLU A 323 12.63 16.72 -24.24
C GLU A 323 12.41 15.24 -24.57
N LYS A 324 13.24 14.35 -24.01
CA LYS A 324 13.22 12.91 -24.36
C LYS A 324 12.23 12.09 -23.55
N LEU A 325 11.95 12.47 -22.30
CA LEU A 325 11.11 11.71 -21.36
C LEU A 325 9.82 12.44 -21.00
N GLY A 326 9.59 13.64 -21.55
CA GLY A 326 8.47 14.51 -21.22
C GLY A 326 8.49 14.88 -19.73
N ARG A 327 7.30 14.96 -19.14
CA ARG A 327 7.11 15.26 -17.70
C ARG A 327 7.86 14.35 -16.73
N TRP A 328 8.31 13.18 -17.18
CA TRP A 328 9.09 12.25 -16.34
C TRP A 328 10.56 12.62 -16.26
N GLY A 329 11.11 13.38 -17.20
CA GLY A 329 12.51 13.80 -17.20
C GLY A 329 12.91 14.54 -15.92
N PRO A 330 12.24 15.66 -15.58
CA PRO A 330 12.51 16.40 -14.35
C PRO A 330 12.33 15.55 -13.07
N VAL A 331 11.30 14.69 -13.04
CA VAL A 331 11.04 13.80 -11.90
C VAL A 331 12.18 12.80 -11.71
N LEU A 332 12.63 12.15 -12.79
CA LEU A 332 13.73 11.19 -12.75
C LEU A 332 15.06 11.85 -12.38
N HIS A 333 15.28 13.08 -12.84
CA HIS A 333 16.46 13.88 -12.48
C HIS A 333 16.51 14.18 -10.97
N SER A 334 15.41 14.68 -10.37
CA SER A 334 15.33 14.89 -8.91
C SER A 334 15.53 13.59 -8.13
N LEU A 335 14.85 12.52 -8.54
CA LEU A 335 14.99 11.20 -7.92
C LEU A 335 16.45 10.70 -7.97
N ALA A 336 17.16 10.90 -9.08
CA ALA A 336 18.55 10.50 -9.23
C ALA A 336 19.50 11.26 -8.29
N ARG A 337 19.13 12.48 -7.90
CA ARG A 337 19.84 13.31 -6.92
C ARG A 337 19.47 12.97 -5.46
N GLY A 338 18.60 12.00 -5.25
CA GLY A 338 18.07 11.65 -3.92
C GLY A 338 16.99 12.61 -3.42
N GLU A 339 16.47 13.47 -4.29
CA GLU A 339 15.42 14.44 -3.97
C GLU A 339 14.04 13.81 -4.23
N ASP A 340 13.48 13.16 -3.21
CA ASP A 340 12.16 12.52 -3.27
C ASP A 340 11.17 13.20 -2.31
N LEU A 341 10.40 14.15 -2.85
CA LEU A 341 9.43 14.94 -2.09
C LEU A 341 8.09 14.23 -1.82
N ARG A 342 7.93 12.98 -2.27
CA ARG A 342 6.67 12.23 -2.08
C ARG A 342 6.54 11.84 -0.62
N THR A 343 5.50 12.32 0.04
CA THR A 343 5.14 11.93 1.41
C THR A 343 4.51 10.54 1.45
N VAL A 344 4.53 9.90 2.62
CA VAL A 344 3.82 8.63 2.85
C VAL A 344 2.31 8.89 2.91
N GLU A 345 1.56 8.18 2.07
CA GLU A 345 0.11 8.35 1.91
C GLU A 345 -0.63 7.20 2.60
N CYS A 346 -1.25 7.48 3.75
CA CYS A 346 -1.91 6.45 4.56
C CYS A 346 -3.17 5.86 3.92
N ASP A 347 -3.83 6.61 3.04
CA ASP A 347 -5.10 6.20 2.43
C ASP A 347 -5.04 6.44 0.91
N ARG A 348 -4.89 5.36 0.16
CA ARG A 348 -5.20 5.34 -1.26
C ARG A 348 -6.50 4.60 -1.44
N GLY A 349 -7.59 5.35 -1.55
CA GLY A 349 -8.87 4.82 -1.99
C GLY A 349 -8.67 3.97 -3.26
N ARG A 350 -9.22 2.76 -3.26
CA ARG A 350 -9.21 1.90 -4.44
C ARG A 350 -9.87 2.63 -5.60
N LYS A 351 -9.31 2.52 -6.81
CA LYS A 351 -9.82 3.21 -8.02
C LYS A 351 -10.62 2.32 -8.96
N SER A 352 -10.44 1.01 -8.87
CA SER A 352 -11.11 0.03 -9.71
C SER A 352 -11.19 -1.34 -9.04
N TYR A 353 -12.13 -2.16 -9.51
CA TYR A 353 -12.24 -3.58 -9.21
C TYR A 353 -12.18 -4.34 -10.52
N GLY A 354 -11.48 -5.47 -10.55
CA GLY A 354 -11.46 -6.32 -11.73
C GLY A 354 -11.32 -7.78 -11.36
N GLU A 355 -11.76 -8.63 -12.27
CA GLU A 355 -11.54 -10.06 -12.27
C GLU A 355 -11.16 -10.48 -13.69
N GLU A 356 -10.11 -11.28 -13.81
CA GLU A 356 -9.66 -11.80 -15.10
C GLU A 356 -9.07 -13.19 -14.95
N ASN A 357 -9.20 -13.99 -15.99
CA ASN A 357 -8.62 -15.32 -16.05
C ASN A 357 -7.86 -15.53 -17.37
N THR A 358 -6.69 -16.16 -17.28
CA THR A 358 -6.05 -16.76 -18.45
C THR A 358 -6.52 -18.19 -18.58
N PHE A 359 -7.12 -18.55 -19.72
CA PHE A 359 -7.62 -19.89 -19.96
C PHE A 359 -6.47 -20.90 -20.08
N PRO A 360 -6.64 -22.15 -19.62
CA PRO A 360 -5.63 -23.21 -19.76
C PRO A 360 -5.25 -23.48 -21.23
N GLU A 361 -6.26 -23.46 -22.10
CA GLU A 361 -6.19 -23.53 -23.56
C GLU A 361 -6.92 -22.32 -24.14
N ASP A 362 -6.65 -21.94 -25.39
CA ASP A 362 -7.30 -20.75 -25.94
C ASP A 362 -8.80 -21.03 -26.17
N ALA A 363 -9.66 -20.17 -25.63
CA ALA A 363 -11.11 -20.29 -25.73
C ALA A 363 -11.58 -19.86 -27.12
N VAL A 364 -12.25 -20.76 -27.83
CA VAL A 364 -12.81 -20.51 -29.17
C VAL A 364 -14.33 -20.44 -29.17
N ASP A 365 -14.95 -21.03 -28.15
CA ASP A 365 -16.40 -21.13 -28.01
C ASP A 365 -16.99 -19.83 -27.43
N PRO A 366 -17.89 -19.14 -28.15
CA PRO A 366 -18.53 -17.92 -27.67
C PRO A 366 -19.27 -18.09 -26.35
N ASP A 367 -19.95 -19.22 -26.15
CA ASP A 367 -20.75 -19.48 -24.94
C ASP A 367 -19.84 -19.57 -23.71
N THR A 368 -18.70 -20.25 -23.84
CA THR A 368 -17.67 -20.33 -22.80
C THR A 368 -17.11 -18.93 -22.46
N ILE A 369 -16.89 -18.07 -23.46
CA ILE A 369 -16.39 -16.71 -23.25
C ILE A 369 -17.43 -15.85 -22.53
N GLU A 370 -18.68 -15.84 -23.01
CA GLU A 370 -19.77 -15.05 -22.41
C GLU A 370 -20.07 -15.53 -20.98
N ALA A 371 -20.13 -16.84 -20.73
CA ALA A 371 -20.29 -17.40 -19.39
C ALA A 371 -19.16 -16.95 -18.44
N THR A 372 -17.92 -16.89 -18.93
CA THR A 372 -16.77 -16.41 -18.16
C THR A 372 -16.90 -14.91 -17.86
N VAL A 373 -17.33 -14.10 -18.83
CA VAL A 373 -17.59 -12.66 -18.63
C VAL A 373 -18.66 -12.43 -17.57
N ILE A 374 -19.76 -13.19 -17.59
CA ILE A 374 -20.82 -13.14 -16.58
C ILE A 374 -20.26 -13.47 -15.19
N ALA A 375 -19.49 -14.54 -15.07
CA ALA A 375 -18.89 -14.93 -13.79
C ALA A 375 -17.94 -13.87 -13.21
N HIS A 376 -17.16 -13.20 -14.08
CA HIS A 376 -16.28 -12.10 -13.69
C HIS A 376 -17.08 -10.88 -13.23
N ALA A 377 -18.11 -10.50 -13.99
CA ALA A 377 -18.99 -9.39 -13.65
C ALA A 377 -19.66 -9.60 -12.29
N GLU A 378 -20.19 -10.80 -12.01
CA GLU A 378 -20.79 -11.12 -10.70
C GLU A 378 -19.76 -11.08 -9.58
N THR A 379 -18.54 -11.57 -9.81
CA THR A 379 -17.47 -11.51 -8.81
C THR A 379 -17.07 -10.06 -8.50
N VAL A 380 -16.97 -9.21 -9.52
CA VAL A 380 -16.70 -7.79 -9.36
C VAL A 380 -17.84 -7.10 -8.61
N ALA A 381 -19.09 -7.38 -8.98
CA ALA A 381 -20.29 -6.83 -8.35
C ALA A 381 -20.39 -7.19 -6.86
N ARG A 382 -20.09 -8.44 -6.50
CA ARG A 382 -19.99 -8.88 -5.09
C ARG A 382 -18.96 -8.09 -4.31
N ARG A 383 -17.79 -7.82 -4.90
CA ARG A 383 -16.73 -7.03 -4.26
C ARG A 383 -17.14 -5.57 -4.07
N LEU A 384 -17.83 -4.98 -5.06
CA LEU A 384 -18.43 -3.64 -4.95
C LEU A 384 -19.42 -3.57 -3.78
N ARG A 385 -20.38 -4.49 -3.71
CA ARG A 385 -21.39 -4.54 -2.64
C ARG A 385 -20.77 -4.76 -1.26
N ARG A 386 -19.79 -5.67 -1.15
CA ARG A 386 -19.05 -5.91 0.10
C ARG A 386 -18.35 -4.65 0.60
N ASP A 387 -17.78 -3.86 -0.31
CA ASP A 387 -17.02 -2.66 0.02
C ASP A 387 -17.92 -1.40 0.04
N GLY A 388 -19.22 -1.55 -0.22
CA GLY A 388 -20.24 -0.50 -0.13
C GLY A 388 -20.10 0.61 -1.17
N VAL A 389 -19.57 0.30 -2.36
CA VAL A 389 -19.30 1.25 -3.44
C VAL A 389 -19.95 0.81 -4.74
N ARG A 390 -20.26 1.76 -5.63
CA ARG A 390 -20.75 1.50 -6.99
C ARG A 390 -19.74 2.00 -8.01
N ALA A 391 -19.86 1.57 -9.26
CA ALA A 391 -18.95 1.93 -10.34
C ALA A 391 -19.71 2.41 -11.59
N ALA A 392 -19.18 3.44 -12.25
CA ALA A 392 -19.80 4.02 -13.44
C ALA A 392 -19.27 3.45 -14.75
N THR A 393 -18.01 3.04 -14.81
CA THR A 393 -17.38 2.59 -16.07
C THR A 393 -17.13 1.10 -16.03
N VAL A 394 -17.66 0.37 -17.01
CA VAL A 394 -17.39 -1.05 -17.23
C VAL A 394 -16.37 -1.19 -18.36
N THR A 395 -15.35 -2.01 -18.15
CA THR A 395 -14.28 -2.30 -19.10
C THR A 395 -14.19 -3.80 -19.33
N LEU A 396 -14.38 -4.23 -20.58
CA LEU A 396 -14.02 -5.55 -21.05
C LEU A 396 -12.55 -5.55 -21.45
N LYS A 397 -11.79 -6.52 -20.95
CA LYS A 397 -10.39 -6.74 -21.28
C LYS A 397 -10.24 -8.14 -21.85
N TYR A 398 -9.58 -8.29 -22.98
CA TYR A 398 -9.27 -9.61 -23.53
C TYR A 398 -7.92 -9.64 -24.24
N ARG A 399 -7.36 -10.84 -24.34
CA ARG A 399 -6.13 -11.12 -25.09
C ARG A 399 -6.43 -12.15 -26.17
N PRO A 400 -6.46 -11.74 -27.44
CA PRO A 400 -6.53 -12.68 -28.56
C PRO A 400 -5.35 -13.67 -28.57
N SER A 401 -5.58 -14.82 -29.19
CA SER A 401 -4.57 -15.80 -29.52
C SER A 401 -4.46 -15.90 -31.04
N GLY A 402 -3.28 -15.59 -31.58
CA GLY A 402 -3.00 -15.67 -33.01
C GLY A 402 -1.52 -15.46 -33.34
N PRO A 403 -1.07 -15.87 -34.54
CA PRO A 403 0.24 -15.50 -35.08
C PRO A 403 0.34 -13.97 -35.15
N GLY A 404 1.43 -13.39 -34.61
CA GLY A 404 1.62 -11.93 -34.58
C GLY A 404 0.89 -11.18 -33.45
N GLU A 405 -0.09 -11.79 -32.76
CA GLU A 405 -0.85 -11.15 -31.68
C GLU A 405 -0.35 -11.52 -30.27
N ARG A 406 0.85 -12.12 -30.18
CA ARG A 406 1.46 -12.52 -28.92
C ARG A 406 1.55 -11.29 -28.00
N PHE A 407 0.76 -11.32 -26.93
CA PHE A 407 0.71 -10.32 -25.85
C PHE A 407 -0.08 -9.04 -26.12
N ARG A 408 -0.77 -8.88 -27.26
CA ARG A 408 -1.67 -7.74 -27.47
C ARG A 408 -2.84 -7.81 -26.49
N LEU A 409 -2.98 -6.79 -25.66
CA LEU A 409 -4.14 -6.64 -24.79
C LEU A 409 -5.12 -5.66 -25.43
N VAL A 410 -6.37 -6.08 -25.56
CA VAL A 410 -7.45 -5.22 -26.06
C VAL A 410 -8.38 -4.87 -24.93
N THR A 411 -8.75 -3.60 -24.85
CA THR A 411 -9.71 -3.07 -23.89
C THR A 411 -10.83 -2.33 -24.61
N ARG A 412 -12.06 -2.55 -24.16
CA ARG A 412 -13.27 -1.82 -24.56
C ARG A 412 -13.97 -1.35 -23.30
N SER A 413 -14.46 -0.13 -23.28
CA SER A 413 -15.08 0.43 -22.08
C SER A 413 -16.32 1.23 -22.43
N ARG A 414 -17.29 1.21 -21.52
CA ARG A 414 -18.48 2.06 -21.57
C ARG A 414 -18.75 2.65 -20.19
N THR A 415 -19.04 3.94 -20.15
CA THR A 415 -19.51 4.63 -18.94
C THR A 415 -21.04 4.63 -18.94
N LEU A 416 -21.62 4.14 -17.84
CA LEU A 416 -23.04 4.10 -17.57
C LEU A 416 -23.51 5.47 -17.05
N GLU A 417 -24.77 5.81 -17.30
CA GLU A 417 -25.37 7.04 -16.77
C GLU A 417 -25.47 7.05 -15.25
N ARG A 418 -25.69 5.87 -14.65
CA ARG A 418 -25.79 5.68 -13.20
C ARG A 418 -24.76 4.65 -12.73
N PRO A 419 -23.98 4.95 -11.68
CA PRO A 419 -23.10 3.96 -11.06
C PRO A 419 -23.91 2.74 -10.58
N THR A 420 -23.35 1.55 -10.77
CA THR A 420 -24.00 0.28 -10.39
C THR A 420 -23.05 -0.62 -9.61
N ASP A 421 -23.64 -1.47 -8.77
CA ASP A 421 -23.03 -2.62 -8.12
C ASP A 421 -23.76 -3.92 -8.52
N ASP A 422 -24.61 -3.89 -9.56
CA ASP A 422 -25.37 -5.04 -10.04
C ASP A 422 -24.61 -5.83 -11.10
N GLY A 423 -24.40 -7.12 -10.84
CA GLY A 423 -23.68 -8.01 -11.74
C GLY A 423 -24.38 -8.20 -13.09
N SER A 424 -25.71 -8.08 -13.16
CA SER A 424 -26.48 -8.18 -14.40
C SER A 424 -26.25 -6.99 -15.33
N VAL A 425 -26.17 -5.78 -14.77
CA VAL A 425 -25.91 -4.56 -15.54
C VAL A 425 -24.47 -4.56 -16.05
N ILE A 426 -23.53 -4.99 -15.19
CA ILE A 426 -22.11 -5.11 -15.54
C ILE A 426 -21.91 -6.18 -16.61
N SER A 427 -22.51 -7.35 -16.47
CA SER A 427 -22.38 -8.47 -17.41
C SER A 427 -22.99 -8.13 -18.76
N LYS A 428 -24.24 -7.62 -18.79
CA LYS A 428 -24.89 -7.15 -20.02
C LYS A 428 -24.02 -6.14 -20.76
N THR A 429 -23.45 -5.18 -20.04
CA THR A 429 -22.55 -4.18 -20.63
C THR A 429 -21.28 -4.79 -21.19
N ALA A 430 -20.63 -5.69 -20.45
CA ALA A 430 -19.41 -6.34 -20.91
C ALA A 430 -19.67 -7.26 -22.14
N ILE A 431 -20.82 -7.94 -22.20
CA ILE A 431 -21.24 -8.75 -23.34
C ILE A 431 -21.53 -7.87 -24.56
N GLU A 432 -22.23 -6.74 -24.41
CA GLU A 432 -22.45 -5.81 -25.52
C GLU A 432 -21.13 -5.28 -26.09
N LEU A 433 -20.15 -4.99 -25.22
CA LEU A 433 -18.78 -4.63 -25.65
C LEU A 433 -18.06 -5.79 -26.37
N TRP A 434 -18.33 -7.03 -25.99
CA TRP A 434 -17.78 -8.22 -26.65
C TRP A 434 -18.41 -8.42 -28.03
N ARG A 435 -19.76 -8.40 -28.11
CA ARG A 435 -20.54 -8.60 -29.35
C ARG A 435 -20.32 -7.49 -30.39
N ALA A 436 -19.90 -6.31 -29.96
CA ALA A 436 -19.50 -5.23 -30.86
C ALA A 436 -18.12 -5.45 -31.51
N GLU A 437 -17.34 -6.45 -31.10
CA GLU A 437 -16.02 -6.72 -31.67
C GLU A 437 -16.13 -7.45 -33.02
N PRO A 438 -15.54 -6.95 -34.12
CA PRO A 438 -15.82 -7.50 -35.45
C PRO A 438 -15.29 -8.91 -35.74
N LYS A 439 -14.22 -9.34 -35.05
CA LYS A 439 -13.41 -10.49 -35.48
C LYS A 439 -13.41 -11.70 -34.54
N HIS A 440 -14.06 -11.62 -33.38
CA HIS A 440 -14.17 -12.67 -32.34
C HIS A 440 -13.02 -13.72 -32.36
N PRO A 441 -11.77 -13.30 -32.16
CA PRO A 441 -10.65 -14.23 -32.25
C PRO A 441 -10.67 -15.21 -31.07
N PRO A 442 -10.01 -16.37 -31.19
CA PRO A 442 -9.72 -17.22 -30.05
C PRO A 442 -9.10 -16.41 -28.91
N LEU A 443 -9.55 -16.58 -27.68
CA LEU A 443 -9.12 -15.80 -26.53
C LEU A 443 -8.21 -16.59 -25.60
N ARG A 444 -7.08 -15.99 -25.24
CA ARG A 444 -6.19 -16.49 -24.18
C ARG A 444 -6.61 -16.00 -22.79
N LEU A 445 -7.11 -14.78 -22.69
CA LEU A 445 -7.54 -14.16 -21.44
C LEU A 445 -8.80 -13.34 -21.70
N VAL A 446 -9.72 -13.36 -20.74
CA VAL A 446 -10.84 -12.43 -20.66
C VAL A 446 -10.95 -11.91 -19.23
N GLY A 447 -11.42 -10.68 -19.08
CA GLY A 447 -11.59 -10.03 -17.79
C GLY A 447 -12.60 -8.89 -17.85
N VAL A 448 -13.22 -8.64 -16.71
CA VAL A 448 -14.14 -7.52 -16.50
C VAL A 448 -13.55 -6.65 -15.41
N GLN A 449 -13.46 -5.35 -15.69
CA GLN A 449 -13.02 -4.34 -14.73
C GLN A 449 -14.07 -3.24 -14.65
N VAL A 450 -14.28 -2.68 -13.47
CA VAL A 450 -15.10 -1.50 -13.24
C VAL A 450 -14.30 -0.38 -12.58
N SER A 451 -14.59 0.86 -12.92
CA SER A 451 -13.94 2.07 -12.40
C SER A 451 -14.94 3.23 -12.31
N GLY A 452 -14.47 4.42 -11.92
CA GLY A 452 -15.36 5.55 -11.65
C GLY A 452 -16.20 5.29 -10.40
N LEU A 453 -15.51 4.95 -9.30
CA LEU A 453 -16.14 4.59 -8.04
C LEU A 453 -16.73 5.82 -7.38
N ASP A 454 -17.94 5.70 -6.84
CA ASP A 454 -18.72 6.80 -6.27
C ASP A 454 -18.34 7.18 -4.82
N GLY A 455 -17.31 6.53 -4.26
CA GLY A 455 -16.91 6.57 -2.84
C GLY A 455 -16.59 7.93 -2.20
N GLU A 456 -16.85 9.07 -2.86
CA GLU A 456 -16.71 10.42 -2.30
C GLU A 456 -17.81 11.42 -2.74
N ARG A 457 -18.76 11.04 -3.61
CA ARG A 457 -19.80 11.96 -4.08
C ARG A 457 -21.14 11.63 -3.42
N PRO A 458 -21.85 12.61 -2.83
CA PRO A 458 -23.22 12.38 -2.40
C PRO A 458 -24.04 11.94 -3.62
N VAL A 459 -24.60 10.75 -3.55
CA VAL A 459 -25.50 10.22 -4.57
C VAL A 459 -26.73 11.13 -4.56
N GLN A 460 -26.95 11.85 -5.66
CA GLN A 460 -28.22 12.53 -5.86
C GLN A 460 -29.30 11.46 -5.99
N LEU A 461 -30.14 11.35 -4.96
CA LEU A 461 -31.34 10.52 -5.01
C LEU A 461 -32.19 11.01 -6.19
N GLY A 462 -32.63 10.07 -7.02
CA GLY A 462 -33.58 10.38 -8.09
C GLY A 462 -34.81 11.06 -7.50
N LEU A 463 -35.35 12.06 -8.23
CA LEU A 463 -36.57 12.77 -7.83
C LEU A 463 -37.78 11.83 -7.69
N PHE A 464 -37.70 10.68 -8.36
CA PHE A 464 -38.56 9.52 -8.17
C PHE A 464 -37.71 8.46 -7.46
N GLY A 465 -38.21 7.92 -6.34
CA GLY A 465 -37.50 6.94 -5.52
C GLY A 465 -37.07 5.69 -6.30
N GLU A 466 -36.32 4.82 -5.65
CA GLU A 466 -35.95 3.52 -6.23
C GLU A 466 -37.22 2.75 -6.60
N SER A 467 -37.28 2.20 -7.81
CA SER A 467 -38.46 1.44 -8.26
C SER A 467 -38.61 0.15 -7.44
N GLU A 468 -39.82 -0.40 -7.32
CA GLU A 468 -40.04 -1.73 -6.70
C GLU A 468 -39.15 -2.80 -7.34
N GLU A 469 -38.84 -2.66 -8.63
CA GLU A 469 -37.94 -3.53 -9.36
C GLU A 469 -36.48 -3.42 -8.89
N ASP A 470 -36.02 -2.21 -8.52
CA ASP A 470 -34.67 -1.98 -7.97
C ASP A 470 -34.54 -2.53 -6.54
N GLU A 471 -35.61 -2.45 -5.74
CA GLU A 471 -35.66 -3.09 -4.42
C GLU A 471 -35.60 -4.61 -4.54
N ARG A 472 -36.40 -5.20 -5.43
CA ARG A 472 -36.41 -6.64 -5.69
C ARG A 472 -35.06 -7.14 -6.18
N ARG A 473 -34.42 -6.40 -7.09
CA ARG A 473 -33.05 -6.73 -7.58
C ARG A 473 -32.01 -6.67 -6.47
N ARG A 474 -32.07 -5.66 -5.58
CA ARG A 474 -31.16 -5.59 -4.43
C ARG A 474 -31.37 -6.72 -3.43
N ALA A 475 -32.62 -7.06 -3.11
CA ALA A 475 -32.94 -8.18 -2.24
C ALA A 475 -32.41 -9.51 -2.82
N LEU A 476 -32.59 -9.72 -4.14
CA LEU A 476 -32.05 -10.89 -4.84
C LEU A 476 -30.52 -10.93 -4.77
N ASN A 477 -29.84 -9.83 -5.08
CA ASN A 477 -28.37 -9.77 -5.05
C ASN A 477 -27.83 -10.03 -3.64
N ALA A 478 -28.48 -9.50 -2.60
CA ALA A 478 -28.10 -9.78 -1.21
C ALA A 478 -28.25 -11.26 -0.83
N ALA A 479 -29.34 -11.91 -1.25
CA ALA A 479 -29.55 -13.34 -1.01
C ALA A 479 -28.50 -14.21 -1.75
N LEU A 480 -28.17 -13.87 -3.00
CA LEU A 480 -27.13 -14.56 -3.77
C LEU A 480 -25.76 -14.43 -3.09
N ASP A 481 -25.45 -13.25 -2.55
CA ASP A 481 -24.20 -13.00 -1.84
C ASP A 481 -24.09 -13.81 -0.56
N GLU A 482 -25.18 -13.95 0.20
CA GLU A 482 -25.23 -14.77 1.41
C GLU A 482 -24.99 -16.26 1.09
N ILE A 483 -25.62 -16.77 0.04
CA ILE A 483 -25.44 -18.15 -0.42
C ILE A 483 -23.97 -18.37 -0.81
N VAL A 484 -23.38 -17.47 -1.58
CA VAL A 484 -21.98 -17.57 -2.00
C VAL A 484 -21.02 -17.46 -0.82
N ALA A 485 -21.31 -16.59 0.16
CA ALA A 485 -20.50 -16.47 1.37
C ALA A 485 -20.52 -17.75 2.20
N ARG A 486 -21.64 -18.48 2.22
CA ARG A 486 -21.83 -19.70 3.02
C ARG A 486 -21.35 -20.97 2.33
N PHE A 487 -21.58 -21.10 1.03
CA PHE A 487 -21.39 -22.34 0.28
C PHE A 487 -20.27 -22.24 -0.78
N GLY A 488 -19.69 -21.06 -0.97
CA GLY A 488 -18.60 -20.81 -1.90
C GLY A 488 -19.05 -20.27 -3.26
N PRO A 489 -18.10 -19.85 -4.10
CA PRO A 489 -18.37 -19.18 -5.38
C PRO A 489 -19.03 -20.06 -6.43
N ASP A 490 -18.95 -21.39 -6.29
CA ASP A 490 -19.55 -22.36 -7.19
C ASP A 490 -20.96 -22.79 -6.78
N ALA A 491 -21.47 -22.30 -5.64
CA ALA A 491 -22.76 -22.72 -5.10
C ALA A 491 -23.95 -22.25 -5.95
N VAL A 492 -23.86 -21.06 -6.53
CA VAL A 492 -24.88 -20.49 -7.42
C VAL A 492 -24.20 -19.69 -8.53
N ARG A 493 -24.63 -19.94 -9.77
CA ARG A 493 -24.24 -19.16 -10.95
C ARG A 493 -25.50 -18.63 -11.62
N ARG A 494 -25.50 -17.36 -12.03
CA ARG A 494 -26.54 -16.85 -12.91
C ARG A 494 -26.39 -17.54 -14.27
N GLY A 495 -27.46 -18.15 -14.77
CA GLY A 495 -27.52 -18.66 -16.13
C GLY A 495 -27.51 -17.50 -17.13
N GLY A 496 -26.78 -17.65 -18.23
CA GLY A 496 -26.94 -16.78 -19.39
C GLY A 496 -28.35 -16.98 -19.96
N GLY A 497 -29.09 -15.90 -20.13
CA GLY A 497 -30.38 -15.89 -20.82
C GLY A 497 -30.22 -15.58 -22.30
#